data_AF-A0A9E0PRW7-F1
#
_entry.id   AF-A0A9E0PRW7-F1
#
_cell.length_a   1.000
_cell.length_b   1.000
_cell.length_c   1.000
_cell.angle_alpha   90.00
_cell.angle_beta   90.00
_cell.angle_gamma   90.00
#
_symmetry.space_group_name_H-M   'P 1'
#
loop_
_entity.id
_entity.type
_entity.pdbx_description
1 polymer ?
#
loop_
_entity_poly.entity_id
_entity_poly.type
_entity_poly.pdbx_seq_one_letter_code
_entity_poly.pdbx_strand_id
1 'polypeptide(L)' 'MKAILDGPTDRILGFTMLGHGAGEVIAVVQTAMLAGLPYTALRDAILTHPTMAEGLNVLFATAPAELA' A
#
# COMPACT_ATOMS: atom_id res chain seq x y z
N MET A 1 0.25 -6.81 7.33
CA MET A 1 0.40 -5.40 6.91
C MET A 1 -0.83 -4.62 7.35
N LYS A 2 -0.70 -3.34 7.62
CA LYS A 2 -1.82 -2.44 7.90
C LYS A 2 -1.51 -1.05 7.36
N ALA A 3 -2.48 -0.45 6.70
CA ALA A 3 -2.42 0.92 6.21
C ALA A 3 -3.48 1.78 6.90
N ILE A 4 -3.19 3.07 7.04
CA ILE A 4 -4.15 4.12 7.39
C ILE A 4 -4.31 4.97 6.14
N LEU A 5 -5.53 5.13 5.68
CA LEU A 5 -5.87 5.83 4.45
C LEU A 5 -6.63 7.11 4.80
N ASP A 6 -6.39 8.17 4.04
CA ASP A 6 -7.21 9.37 4.06
C ASP A 6 -8.45 9.16 3.18
N GLY A 7 -9.64 9.28 3.77
CA GLY A 7 -10.90 9.00 3.06
C GLY A 7 -11.17 9.92 1.87
N PRO A 8 -10.95 11.25 1.95
CA PRO A 8 -11.23 12.13 0.81
C PRO A 8 -10.20 12.07 -0.33
N THR A 9 -8.95 11.65 -0.07
CA THR A 9 -7.87 11.75 -1.05
C THR A 9 -7.26 10.40 -1.45
N ASP A 10 -7.70 9.31 -0.84
CA ASP A 10 -7.13 7.96 -1.00
C ASP A 10 -5.63 7.86 -0.70
N ARG A 11 -5.04 8.87 -0.06
CA ARG A 11 -3.61 8.87 0.26
C ARG A 11 -3.31 7.99 1.45
N ILE A 12 -2.13 7.40 1.43
CA ILE A 12 -1.62 6.62 2.57
C ILE A 12 -1.10 7.61 3.62
N LEU A 13 -1.72 7.63 4.79
CA LEU A 13 -1.31 8.45 5.94
C LEU A 13 -0.28 7.72 6.82
N GLY A 14 -0.33 6.40 6.84
CA GLY A 14 0.60 5.58 7.60
C GLY A 14 0.55 4.12 7.17
N PHE A 15 1.66 3.42 7.37
CA PHE A 15 1.77 2.01 7.05
C PHE A 15 2.64 1.31 8.08
N THR A 16 2.26 0.07 8.42
CA THR A 16 3.06 -0.81 9.26
C THR A 16 3.02 -2.24 8.74
N MET A 17 4.16 -2.91 8.86
CA MET A 17 4.31 -4.31 8.51
C MET A 17 5.22 -4.99 9.54
N LEU A 18 4.81 -6.17 9.97
CA LEU A 18 5.61 -7.11 10.75
C LEU A 18 5.79 -8.37 9.90
N GLY A 19 7.03 -8.79 9.67
CA GLY A 19 7.35 -9.98 8.88
C GLY A 19 8.68 -9.87 8.13
N HIS A 20 9.02 -10.92 7.38
CA HIS A 20 10.19 -10.93 6.50
C HIS A 20 10.06 -9.90 5.38
N GLY A 21 11.16 -9.22 5.01
CA GLY A 21 11.16 -8.20 3.96
C GLY A 21 10.36 -6.93 4.29
N ALA A 22 9.98 -6.71 5.56
CA ALA A 22 9.17 -5.57 5.94
C ALA A 22 9.85 -4.22 5.62
N GLY A 23 11.17 -4.11 5.78
CA GLY A 23 11.91 -2.89 5.46
C GLY A 23 11.79 -2.50 3.99
N GLU A 24 11.93 -3.47 3.09
CA GLU A 24 11.84 -3.27 1.64
C GLU A 24 10.41 -2.91 1.22
N VAL A 25 9.39 -3.57 1.79
CA VAL A 25 7.98 -3.23 1.50
C VAL A 25 7.61 -1.85 2.04
N ILE A 26 8.10 -1.47 3.23
CA ILE A 26 7.91 -0.13 3.80
C ILE A 26 8.54 0.93 2.87
N ALA A 27 9.72 0.68 2.29
CA ALA A 27 10.35 1.61 1.36
C ALA A 27 9.51 1.84 0.09
N VAL A 28 8.86 0.80 -0.44
CA VAL A 28 7.91 0.92 -1.57
C VAL A 28 6.73 1.82 -1.20
N VAL A 29 6.10 1.56 -0.04
CA VAL A 29 4.96 2.37 0.42
C VAL A 29 5.38 3.82 0.70
N GLN A 30 6.54 4.03 1.32
CA GLN A 30 7.09 5.36 1.57
C GLN A 30 7.35 6.12 0.26
N THR A 31 7.81 5.43 -0.78
CA THR A 31 8.00 6.05 -2.11
C THR A 31 6.68 6.56 -2.68
N ALA A 32 5.60 5.77 -2.56
CA ALA A 32 4.27 6.21 -2.98
C ALA A 32 3.75 7.40 -2.14
N MET A 33 4.00 7.40 -0.83
CA MET A 33 3.66 8.51 0.07
C MET A 33 4.40 9.80 -0.31
N LEU A 34 5.71 9.72 -0.58
CA LEU A 34 6.52 10.86 -1.02
C LEU A 34 6.05 11.42 -2.36
N ALA A 35 5.60 10.55 -3.26
CA ALA A 35 5.02 10.94 -4.55
C ALA A 35 3.57 11.45 -4.44
N GLY A 36 2.94 11.38 -3.26
CA GLY A 36 1.56 11.80 -3.05
C GLY A 36 0.52 10.97 -3.80
N LEU A 37 0.86 9.71 -4.13
CA LEU A 37 -0.01 8.80 -4.89
C LEU A 37 -1.16 8.27 -4.03
N PRO A 38 -2.34 8.01 -4.63
CA PRO A 38 -3.39 7.26 -3.95
C PRO A 38 -2.97 5.80 -3.76
N TYR A 39 -3.53 5.14 -2.75
CA TYR A 39 -3.21 3.73 -2.46
C TYR A 39 -3.57 2.80 -3.63
N THR A 40 -4.53 3.19 -4.46
CA THR A 40 -4.96 2.47 -5.67
C THR A 40 -3.82 2.29 -6.67
N ALA A 41 -2.85 3.23 -6.71
CA ALA A 41 -1.66 3.08 -7.55
C ALA A 41 -0.82 1.85 -7.17
N LEU A 42 -0.75 1.51 -5.87
CA LEU A 42 -0.09 0.29 -5.40
C LEU A 42 -0.99 -0.95 -5.55
N ARG A 43 -2.31 -0.80 -5.37
CA ARG A 43 -3.30 -1.88 -5.56
C ARG A 43 -3.29 -2.41 -6.99
N ASP A 44 -3.19 -1.51 -7.96
CA ASP A 44 -3.34 -1.80 -9.39
C ASP A 44 -1.98 -1.96 -10.09
N ALA A 45 -0.87 -1.79 -9.36
CA ALA A 45 0.47 -2.02 -9.87
C ALA A 45 0.69 -3.51 -10.18
N ILE A 46 1.39 -3.76 -11.30
CA ILE A 46 1.91 -5.09 -11.65
C ILE A 46 3.20 -5.31 -10.85
N LEU A 47 3.05 -5.87 -9.65
CA LEU A 47 4.19 -6.26 -8.82
C LEU A 47 4.69 -7.66 -9.21
N THR A 48 6.00 -7.84 -9.18
CA THR A 48 6.63 -9.12 -9.53
C THR A 48 6.17 -10.24 -8.60
N HIS A 49 5.90 -11.42 -9.16
CA HIS A 49 5.56 -12.64 -8.42
C HIS A 49 6.71 -13.67 -8.51
N PRO A 50 7.09 -14.35 -7.41
CA PRO A 50 6.64 -14.16 -6.03
C PRO A 50 7.48 -13.12 -5.27
N THR A 51 6.85 -12.17 -4.57
CA THR A 51 7.56 -11.18 -3.73
C THR A 51 6.78 -10.78 -2.48
N MET A 52 7.45 -10.28 -1.44
CA MET A 52 6.74 -9.72 -0.28
C MET A 52 5.88 -8.50 -0.63
N ALA A 53 6.31 -7.72 -1.62
CA ALA A 53 5.62 -6.50 -2.05
C ALA A 53 4.27 -6.80 -2.71
N GLU A 54 4.10 -7.96 -3.38
CA GLU A 54 2.82 -8.35 -4.01
C GLU A 54 1.66 -8.40 -3.01
N GLY A 55 1.96 -8.63 -1.73
CA GLY A 55 0.96 -8.61 -0.67
C GLY A 55 0.25 -7.25 -0.51
N LEU A 56 0.81 -6.16 -1.04
CA LEU A 56 0.16 -4.85 -1.09
C LEU A 56 -1.10 -4.89 -1.96
N ASN A 57 -1.10 -5.63 -3.08
CA ASN A 57 -2.30 -5.79 -3.90
C ASN A 57 -3.43 -6.41 -3.07
N VAL A 58 -3.14 -7.45 -2.29
CA VAL A 58 -4.11 -8.13 -1.42
C VAL A 58 -4.59 -7.23 -0.29
N LEU A 59 -3.69 -6.50 0.38
CA LEU A 59 -4.04 -5.56 1.45
C LEU A 59 -5.03 -4.50 0.96
N PHE A 60 -4.78 -3.94 -0.21
CA PHE A 60 -5.57 -2.83 -0.73
C PHE A 60 -6.82 -3.27 -1.49
N ALA A 61 -6.91 -4.53 -1.91
CA ALA A 61 -8.14 -5.10 -2.44
C ALA A 61 -9.27 -5.17 -1.41
N THR A 62 -8.95 -5.14 -0.10
CA THR A 62 -9.92 -5.16 1.00
C THR A 62 -10.29 -3.77 1.53
N ALA A 63 -9.82 -2.69 0.89
CA ALA A 63 -10.15 -1.33 1.32
C ALA A 63 -11.67 -1.04 1.11
N PRO A 64 -12.36 -0.41 2.08
CA PRO A 64 -13.77 -0.06 1.95
C PRO A 64 -14.05 0.83 0.74
N ALA A 65 -15.15 0.55 0.02
CA ALA A 65 -15.56 1.31 -1.17
C ALA A 65 -15.99 2.75 -0.86
N GLU A 66 -16.39 3.05 0.39
CA GLU A 66 -16.77 4.41 0.83
C GLU A 66 -15.58 5.38 1.01
N LEU A 67 -14.34 4.90 0.80
CA LEU A 67 -13.16 5.75 0.74
C LEU A 67 -12.86 6.26 -0.69
N ALA A 68 -13.53 5.72 -1.72
CA ALA A 68 -13.29 6.04 -3.13
C ALA A 68 -14.26 7.10 -3.69
#